data_AF-A0A101IJI1-F1
#
_entry.id   AF-A0A101IJI1-F1
#
_cell.length_a   1.000
_cell.length_b   1.000
_cell.length_c   1.000
_cell.angle_alpha   90.00
_cell.angle_beta   90.00
_cell.angle_gamma   90.00
#
_symmetry.space_group_name_H-M   'P 1'
#
loop_
_entity.id
_entity.type
_entity.pdbx_description
1 polymer ?
#
loop_
_entity_poly.entity_id
_entity_poly.type
_entity_poly.pdbx_seq_one_letter_code
_entity_poly.pdbx_strand_id
1 'polypeptide(L)'
;MTDVKDIEKDIDKCKSAIRAIKTETVPSVSFLPSSKSEVLDKGWLEALNSEAARLHDLEAKNSEVLEKLRTTLGGFESARKLYDRIGVLKTAILRAHNIYRVELVRHLKDFRQLSRPVDLETDPKALSLKAERDEKLKDLEPELKRLEVAGEAAREIILEFRPSGLPDAVMSMGWATSTAR
;
A
#
# COMPACT_ATOMS: atom_id res chain seq x y z
N MET A 1 2.99 -6.10 -5.64
CA MET A 1 2.95 -5.37 -4.36
C MET A 1 1.51 -5.38 -3.92
N THR A 2 1.23 -5.82 -2.71
CA THR A 2 -0.11 -5.72 -2.11
C THR A 2 -0.51 -4.25 -2.07
N ASP A 3 -1.67 -3.93 -2.61
CA ASP A 3 -2.19 -2.56 -2.66
C ASP A 3 -3.63 -2.51 -2.11
N VAL A 4 -4.20 -1.30 -2.06
CA VAL A 4 -5.56 -1.02 -1.55
C VAL A 4 -6.59 -2.02 -2.08
N LYS A 5 -6.61 -2.26 -3.39
CA LYS A 5 -7.55 -3.18 -4.05
C LYS A 5 -7.38 -4.64 -3.63
N ASP A 6 -6.15 -5.07 -3.34
CA ASP A 6 -5.89 -6.45 -2.92
C ASP A 6 -6.44 -6.68 -1.50
N ILE A 7 -6.26 -5.70 -0.62
CA ILE A 7 -6.76 -5.72 0.76
C ILE A 7 -8.30 -5.67 0.76
N GLU A 8 -8.90 -4.77 -0.03
CA GLU A 8 -10.36 -4.70 -0.22
C GLU A 8 -10.94 -6.03 -0.69
N LYS A 9 -10.33 -6.64 -1.71
CA LYS A 9 -10.76 -7.93 -2.24
C LYS A 9 -10.71 -9.03 -1.17
N ASP A 10 -9.65 -9.06 -0.35
CA ASP A 10 -9.51 -10.06 0.72
C ASP A 10 -10.53 -9.87 1.85
N ILE A 11 -10.83 -8.62 2.21
CA ILE A 11 -11.91 -8.28 3.15
C ILE A 11 -13.26 -8.77 2.62
N ASP A 12 -13.55 -8.52 1.34
CA ASP A 12 -14.81 -8.94 0.71
C ASP A 12 -14.93 -10.47 0.63
N LYS A 13 -13.82 -11.17 0.43
CA LYS A 13 -13.77 -12.65 0.54
C LYS A 13 -14.09 -13.10 1.96
N CYS A 14 -13.50 -12.49 2.99
CA CYS A 14 -13.79 -12.82 4.39
C CYS A 14 -15.28 -12.63 4.68
N LYS A 15 -15.86 -11.49 4.29
CA LYS A 15 -17.30 -11.20 4.46
C LYS A 15 -18.18 -12.23 3.76
N SER A 16 -17.82 -12.63 2.56
CA SER A 16 -18.56 -13.62 1.78
C SER A 16 -18.48 -15.02 2.40
N ALA A 17 -17.29 -15.43 2.84
CA ALA A 17 -17.09 -16.71 3.52
C ALA A 17 -17.84 -16.78 4.86
N ILE A 18 -17.83 -15.71 5.65
CA ILE A 18 -18.62 -15.62 6.89
C ILE A 18 -20.12 -15.82 6.62
N ARG A 19 -20.66 -15.23 5.54
CA ARG A 19 -22.07 -15.41 5.16
C ARG A 19 -22.36 -16.85 4.72
N ALA A 20 -21.44 -17.46 3.98
CA ALA A 20 -21.55 -18.86 3.56
C ALA A 20 -21.56 -19.80 4.78
N ILE A 21 -20.61 -19.63 5.71
CA ILE A 21 -20.53 -20.40 6.95
C ILE A 21 -21.84 -20.28 7.75
N LYS A 22 -22.38 -19.06 7.92
CA LYS A 22 -23.67 -18.85 8.60
C LYS A 22 -24.81 -19.63 7.94
N THR A 23 -24.82 -19.72 6.62
CA THR A 23 -25.83 -20.50 5.88
C THR A 23 -25.62 -22.01 6.08
N GLU A 24 -24.37 -22.47 6.11
CA GLU A 24 -23.99 -23.88 6.29
C GLU A 24 -24.17 -24.40 7.73
N THR A 25 -24.23 -23.50 8.72
CA THR A 25 -24.58 -23.89 10.10
C THR A 25 -26.07 -24.23 10.27
N VAL A 26 -26.96 -23.75 9.38
CA VAL A 26 -28.42 -23.95 9.53
C VAL A 26 -28.82 -25.43 9.49
N PRO A 27 -28.34 -26.27 8.54
CA PRO A 27 -28.63 -27.70 8.54
C PRO A 27 -28.02 -28.48 9.71
N SER A 28 -27.06 -27.90 10.45
CA SER A 28 -26.44 -28.54 11.61
C SER A 28 -27.32 -28.50 12.86
N VAL A 29 -28.46 -27.80 12.79
CA VAL A 29 -29.44 -27.66 13.87
C VAL A 29 -30.81 -28.11 13.37
N SER A 30 -31.40 -29.09 14.04
CA SER A 30 -32.77 -29.54 13.78
C SER A 30 -33.74 -28.90 14.78
N PHE A 31 -34.93 -28.51 14.31
CA PHE A 31 -36.02 -28.04 15.16
C PHE A 31 -37.06 -29.15 15.29
N LEU A 32 -37.20 -29.69 16.50
CA LEU A 32 -38.17 -30.73 16.78
C LEU A 32 -39.59 -30.13 16.89
N PRO A 33 -40.65 -30.93 16.65
CA PRO A 33 -42.05 -30.51 16.84
C PRO A 33 -42.36 -30.03 18.26
N SER A 34 -41.52 -30.37 19.23
CA SER A 34 -41.59 -29.96 20.64
C SER A 34 -41.01 -28.56 20.92
N SER A 35 -40.63 -27.81 19.87
CA SER A 35 -39.93 -26.51 19.97
C SER A 35 -38.53 -26.58 20.59
N LYS A 36 -37.97 -27.79 20.74
CA LYS A 36 -36.58 -28.00 21.16
C LYS A 36 -35.67 -28.03 19.93
N SER A 37 -34.53 -27.34 20.01
CA SER A 37 -33.46 -27.46 19.03
C SER A 37 -32.49 -28.57 19.42
N GLU A 38 -32.04 -29.34 18.43
CA GLU A 38 -31.03 -30.39 18.58
C GLU A 38 -29.89 -30.11 17.59
N VAL A 39 -28.65 -30.17 18.09
CA VAL A 39 -27.47 -30.03 17.24
C VAL A 39 -27.14 -31.41 16.68
N LEU A 40 -27.24 -31.55 15.35
CA LEU A 40 -27.07 -32.83 14.65
C LEU A 40 -25.59 -33.24 14.57
N ASP A 41 -24.70 -32.26 14.38
CA ASP A 41 -23.24 -32.47 14.40
C ASP A 41 -22.56 -31.34 15.15
N LYS A 42 -22.22 -31.62 16.40
CA LYS A 42 -21.58 -30.64 17.30
C LYS A 42 -20.15 -30.32 16.87
N GLY A 43 -19.38 -31.31 16.42
CA GLY A 43 -17.98 -31.12 16.02
C GLY A 43 -17.87 -30.27 14.76
N TRP A 44 -18.76 -30.52 13.80
CA TRP A 44 -18.87 -29.71 12.59
C TRP A 44 -19.26 -28.26 12.88
N LEU A 45 -20.29 -28.07 13.72
CA LEU A 45 -20.76 -26.72 14.10
C LEU A 45 -19.69 -25.92 14.86
N GLU A 46 -18.92 -26.56 15.74
CA GLU A 46 -17.79 -25.93 16.44
C GLU A 46 -16.66 -25.52 15.50
N ALA A 47 -16.35 -26.37 14.50
CA ALA A 47 -15.35 -26.05 13.47
C ALA A 47 -15.78 -24.84 12.63
N LEU A 48 -17.02 -24.83 12.16
CA LEU A 48 -17.59 -23.71 11.40
C LEU A 48 -17.61 -22.41 12.21
N ASN A 49 -18.02 -22.46 13.48
CA ASN A 49 -18.03 -21.28 14.35
C ASN A 49 -16.62 -20.76 14.63
N SER A 50 -15.65 -21.65 14.85
CA SER A 50 -14.25 -21.27 15.07
C SER A 50 -13.67 -20.57 13.84
N GLU A 51 -13.97 -21.08 12.65
CA GLU A 51 -13.52 -20.48 11.41
C GLU A 51 -14.22 -19.14 11.11
N ALA A 52 -15.53 -19.03 11.39
CA ALA A 52 -16.23 -17.76 11.29
C ALA A 52 -15.63 -16.71 12.23
N ALA A 53 -15.25 -17.09 13.46
CA ALA A 53 -14.58 -16.20 14.40
C ALA A 53 -13.21 -15.75 13.87
N ARG A 54 -12.39 -16.69 13.38
CA ARG A 54 -11.09 -16.38 12.76
C ARG A 54 -11.22 -15.39 11.60
N LEU A 55 -12.19 -15.60 10.72
CA LEU A 55 -12.45 -14.72 9.58
C LEU A 55 -12.99 -13.35 10.00
N HIS A 56 -13.80 -13.28 11.07
CA HIS A 56 -14.27 -12.03 11.64
C HIS A 56 -13.12 -11.19 12.22
N ASP A 57 -12.23 -11.81 13.00
CA ASP A 57 -11.05 -11.13 13.55
C ASP A 57 -10.13 -10.60 12.44
N LEU A 58 -9.99 -11.39 11.37
CA LEU A 58 -9.18 -11.01 10.22
C LEU A 58 -9.80 -9.86 9.43
N GLU A 59 -11.11 -9.89 9.19
CA GLU A 59 -11.86 -8.83 8.52
C GLU A 59 -11.76 -7.50 9.27
N ALA A 60 -11.92 -7.54 10.61
CA ALA A 60 -11.78 -6.36 11.45
C ALA A 60 -10.36 -5.78 11.37
N LYS A 61 -9.33 -6.63 11.53
CA LYS A 61 -7.93 -6.20 11.47
C LYS A 61 -7.56 -5.64 10.09
N ASN A 62 -7.91 -6.34 9.02
CA ASN A 62 -7.58 -5.91 7.66
C ASN A 62 -8.34 -4.62 7.28
N SER A 63 -9.56 -4.42 7.81
CA SER A 63 -10.28 -3.15 7.64
C SER A 63 -9.57 -1.99 8.33
N GLU A 64 -9.04 -2.19 9.54
CA GLU A 64 -8.22 -1.17 10.21
C GLU A 64 -6.95 -0.83 9.42
N VAL A 65 -6.26 -1.86 8.89
CA VAL A 65 -5.09 -1.69 8.02
C VAL A 65 -5.46 -0.89 6.77
N LEU A 66 -6.59 -1.20 6.13
CA LEU A 66 -7.07 -0.50 4.93
C LEU A 66 -7.32 0.99 5.21
N GLU A 67 -7.98 1.32 6.31
CA GLU A 67 -8.28 2.71 6.69
C GLU A 67 -7.02 3.51 7.05
N LYS A 68 -6.07 2.89 7.78
CA LYS A 68 -4.75 3.48 8.02
C LYS A 68 -4.01 3.75 6.72
N LEU A 69 -4.02 2.77 5.80
CA LEU A 69 -3.36 2.91 4.51
C LEU A 69 -3.97 4.04 3.69
N ARG A 70 -5.29 4.11 3.56
CA ARG A 70 -6.00 5.19 2.84
C ARG A 70 -5.67 6.58 3.41
N THR A 71 -5.62 6.69 4.73
CA THR A 71 -5.25 7.94 5.42
C THR A 71 -3.81 8.34 5.09
N THR A 72 -2.86 7.41 5.19
CA THR A 72 -1.44 7.66 4.86
C THR A 72 -1.22 7.99 3.39
N LEU A 73 -2.01 7.39 2.49
CA LEU A 73 -1.96 7.71 1.06
C LEU A 73 -2.43 9.12 0.74
N GLY A 74 -3.12 9.83 1.64
CA GLY A 74 -3.30 11.29 1.53
C GLY A 74 -3.87 11.79 0.19
N GLY A 75 -4.73 11.01 -0.45
CA GLY A 75 -5.33 11.32 -1.76
C GLY A 75 -4.78 10.51 -2.95
N PHE A 76 -3.74 9.71 -2.76
CA PHE A 76 -3.33 8.73 -3.77
C PHE A 76 -4.27 7.52 -3.75
N GLU A 77 -4.71 7.09 -4.95
CA GLU A 77 -5.59 5.92 -5.12
C GLU A 77 -4.92 4.59 -4.74
N SER A 78 -3.59 4.56 -4.65
CA SER A 78 -2.81 3.35 -4.40
C SER A 78 -1.40 3.70 -3.93
N ALA A 79 -0.76 2.78 -3.23
CA ALA A 79 0.66 2.89 -2.88
C ALA A 79 1.52 2.95 -4.14
N ARG A 80 1.15 2.24 -5.21
CA ARG A 80 1.85 2.32 -6.49
C ARG A 80 1.89 3.75 -7.05
N LYS A 81 0.76 4.45 -7.08
CA LYS A 81 0.69 5.84 -7.59
C LYS A 81 1.54 6.82 -6.76
N LEU A 82 1.60 6.61 -5.45
CA LEU A 82 2.51 7.36 -4.56
C LEU A 82 3.98 7.15 -4.97
N TYR A 83 4.40 5.89 -5.14
CA TYR A 83 5.78 5.58 -5.55
C TYR A 83 6.12 6.07 -6.96
N ASP A 84 5.17 6.00 -7.90
CA ASP A 84 5.34 6.58 -9.23
C ASP A 84 5.60 8.10 -9.15
N ARG A 85 4.84 8.82 -8.30
CA ARG A 85 5.06 10.27 -8.06
C ARG A 85 6.43 10.55 -7.45
N ILE A 86 6.86 9.75 -6.47
CA ILE A 86 8.21 9.84 -5.87
C ILE A 86 9.27 9.70 -6.97
N GLY A 87 9.14 8.72 -7.87
CA GLY A 87 10.06 8.51 -8.98
C GLY A 87 10.13 9.69 -9.96
N VAL A 88 8.98 10.31 -10.26
CA VAL A 88 8.90 11.52 -11.09
C VAL A 88 9.64 12.68 -10.42
N LEU A 89 9.43 12.92 -9.12
CA LEU A 89 10.09 13.99 -8.39
C LEU A 89 11.61 13.79 -8.33
N LYS A 90 12.07 12.56 -8.04
CA LYS A 90 13.52 12.22 -8.06
C LYS A 90 14.14 12.52 -9.42
N THR A 91 13.44 12.17 -10.49
CA THR A 91 13.90 12.44 -11.87
C THR A 91 13.95 13.95 -12.16
N ALA A 92 12.96 14.71 -11.70
CA ALA A 92 12.92 16.17 -11.87
C ALA A 92 14.06 16.86 -11.12
N ILE A 93 14.30 16.48 -9.86
CA ILE A 93 15.41 16.98 -9.03
C ILE A 93 16.76 16.66 -9.69
N LEU A 94 16.96 15.40 -10.10
CA LEU A 94 18.18 15.00 -10.80
C LEU A 94 18.39 15.81 -12.09
N ARG A 95 17.33 16.08 -12.84
CA ARG A 95 17.38 16.92 -14.04
C ARG A 95 17.77 18.37 -13.71
N ALA A 96 17.22 18.95 -12.65
CA ALA A 96 17.58 20.30 -12.21
C ALA A 96 19.08 20.40 -11.85
N HIS A 97 19.60 19.44 -11.08
CA HIS A 97 21.03 19.38 -10.78
C HIS A 97 21.89 19.16 -12.04
N ASN A 98 21.45 18.31 -12.97
CA ASN A 98 22.20 18.04 -14.20
C ASN A 98 22.27 19.26 -15.12
N ILE A 99 21.15 19.98 -15.29
CA ILE A 99 21.13 21.22 -16.08
C ILE A 99 22.10 22.23 -15.45
N TYR A 100 21.99 22.46 -14.15
CA TYR A 100 22.93 23.33 -13.42
C TYR A 100 24.38 22.94 -13.66
N ARG A 101 24.71 21.65 -13.51
CA ARG A 101 26.07 21.14 -13.70
C ARG A 101 26.58 21.35 -15.13
N VAL A 102 25.78 21.04 -16.14
CA VAL A 102 26.17 21.19 -17.56
C VAL A 102 26.40 22.66 -17.89
N GLU A 103 25.49 23.53 -17.48
CA GLU A 103 25.57 24.98 -17.69
C GLU A 103 26.78 25.59 -16.98
N LEU A 104 27.02 25.19 -15.73
CA LEU A 104 28.18 25.64 -14.97
C LEU A 104 29.48 25.18 -15.63
N VAL A 105 29.58 23.91 -16.04
CA VAL A 105 30.77 23.39 -16.73
C VAL A 105 31.00 24.12 -18.05
N ARG A 106 29.93 24.41 -18.81
CA ARG A 106 30.01 25.17 -20.05
C ARG A 106 30.58 26.57 -19.79
N HIS A 107 30.03 27.28 -18.81
CA HIS A 107 30.52 28.60 -18.42
C HIS A 107 32.00 28.55 -17.99
N LEU A 108 32.38 27.59 -17.14
CA LEU A 108 33.76 27.47 -16.64
C LEU A 108 34.79 27.04 -17.70
N LYS A 109 34.36 26.33 -18.76
CA LYS A 109 35.25 25.97 -19.87
C LYS A 109 35.86 27.20 -20.54
N ASP A 110 35.10 28.29 -20.64
CA ASP A 110 35.54 29.54 -21.24
C ASP A 110 36.68 30.18 -20.43
N PHE A 111 36.70 30.00 -19.10
CA PHE A 111 37.73 30.55 -18.21
C PHE A 111 38.96 29.66 -18.06
N ARG A 112 38.80 28.33 -18.13
CA ARG A 112 39.94 27.40 -18.13
C ARG A 112 40.87 27.63 -19.32
N GLN A 113 40.34 28.04 -20.47
CA GLN A 113 41.15 28.42 -21.64
C GLN A 113 41.97 29.70 -21.42
N LEU A 114 41.57 30.53 -20.46
CA LEU A 114 42.21 31.81 -20.13
C LEU A 114 43.10 31.74 -18.88
N SER A 115 43.31 30.55 -18.29
CA SER A 115 44.11 30.32 -17.06
C SER A 115 43.71 31.21 -15.88
N ARG A 116 42.43 31.62 -15.80
CA ARG A 116 41.91 32.40 -14.68
C ARG A 116 41.06 31.51 -13.77
N PRO A 117 41.43 31.35 -12.48
CA PRO A 117 40.55 30.71 -11.51
C PRO A 117 39.28 31.55 -11.34
N VAL A 118 38.11 30.89 -11.33
CA VAL A 118 36.81 31.52 -11.09
C VAL A 118 36.35 31.14 -9.70
N ASP A 119 35.99 32.14 -8.90
CA ASP A 119 35.35 31.94 -7.60
C ASP A 119 33.84 31.86 -7.79
N LEU A 120 33.27 30.70 -7.47
CA LEU A 120 31.85 30.39 -7.70
C LEU A 120 30.90 31.14 -6.77
N GLU A 121 31.41 31.65 -5.65
CA GLU A 121 30.60 32.38 -4.67
C GLU A 121 30.56 33.89 -4.96
N THR A 122 31.37 34.37 -5.90
CA THR A 122 31.38 35.78 -6.32
C THR A 122 31.07 35.99 -7.80
N ASP A 123 31.22 34.97 -8.64
CA ASP A 123 30.89 35.06 -10.06
C ASP A 123 29.38 35.26 -10.30
N PRO A 124 28.96 36.36 -10.95
CA PRO A 124 27.54 36.66 -11.16
C PRO A 124 26.79 35.59 -11.94
N LYS A 125 27.44 34.90 -12.89
CA LYS A 125 26.79 33.90 -13.72
C LYS A 125 26.63 32.58 -12.95
N ALA A 126 27.63 32.16 -12.19
CA ALA A 126 27.57 31.01 -11.31
C ALA A 126 26.49 31.18 -10.23
N LEU A 127 26.39 32.37 -9.63
CA LEU A 127 25.34 32.72 -8.67
C LEU A 127 23.94 32.69 -9.32
N SER A 128 23.78 33.22 -10.53
CA SER A 128 22.52 33.14 -11.29
C SER A 128 22.10 31.69 -11.56
N LEU A 129 23.03 30.84 -12.01
CA LEU A 129 22.75 29.42 -12.27
C LEU A 129 22.39 28.66 -10.98
N LYS A 130 23.04 28.98 -9.87
CA LYS A 130 22.74 28.42 -8.53
C LYS A 130 21.33 28.82 -8.08
N ALA A 131 20.98 30.10 -8.21
CA ALA A 131 19.65 30.61 -7.88
C ALA A 131 18.55 29.96 -8.76
N GLU A 132 18.77 29.81 -10.07
CA GLU A 132 17.82 29.13 -10.96
C GLU A 132 17.60 27.66 -10.59
N ARG A 133 18.65 26.97 -10.15
CA ARG A 133 18.56 25.60 -9.63
C ARG A 133 17.75 25.57 -8.34
N ASP A 134 18.10 26.44 -7.39
CA ASP A 134 17.48 26.45 -6.07
C ASP A 134 16.00 26.81 -6.15
N GLU A 135 15.62 27.74 -7.04
CA GLU A 135 14.21 28.06 -7.29
C GLU A 135 13.44 26.85 -7.84
N LYS A 136 14.05 26.05 -8.72
CA LYS A 136 13.42 24.80 -9.22
C LYS A 136 13.30 23.73 -8.14
N LEU A 137 14.23 23.69 -7.18
CA LEU A 137 14.27 22.67 -6.12
C LEU A 137 13.40 23.04 -4.92
N LYS A 138 13.10 24.32 -4.74
CA LYS A 138 12.36 24.92 -3.63
C LYS A 138 11.10 24.14 -3.23
N ASP A 139 10.31 23.72 -4.22
CA ASP A 139 9.06 22.97 -3.97
C ASP A 139 9.23 21.46 -4.15
N LEU A 140 10.17 21.03 -5.00
CA LEU A 140 10.38 19.61 -5.32
C LEU A 140 10.98 18.83 -4.16
N GLU A 141 11.98 19.38 -3.46
CA GLU A 141 12.66 18.69 -2.37
C GLU A 141 11.77 18.50 -1.14
N PRO A 142 11.00 19.51 -0.67
CA PRO A 142 10.05 19.31 0.42
C PRO A 142 8.93 18.35 0.05
N GLU A 143 8.40 18.42 -1.18
CA GLU A 143 7.39 17.47 -1.66
C GLU A 143 7.94 16.04 -1.65
N LEU A 144 9.14 15.82 -2.21
CA LEU A 144 9.78 14.51 -2.22
C LEU A 144 9.92 13.96 -0.81
N LYS A 145 10.46 14.75 0.12
CA LYS A 145 10.64 14.33 1.53
C LYS A 145 9.31 13.94 2.17
N ARG A 146 8.25 14.72 1.94
CA ARG A 146 6.90 14.40 2.46
C ARG A 146 6.40 13.07 1.89
N LEU A 147 6.53 12.86 0.59
CA LEU A 147 6.05 11.63 -0.05
C LEU A 147 6.87 10.41 0.33
N GLU A 148 8.18 10.54 0.55
CA GLU A 148 9.02 9.44 1.04
C GLU A 148 8.63 8.99 2.44
N VAL A 149 8.31 9.92 3.34
CA VAL A 149 7.77 9.60 4.67
C VAL A 149 6.43 8.87 4.57
N ALA A 150 5.51 9.37 3.73
CA ALA A 150 4.23 8.70 3.48
C ALA A 150 4.43 7.31 2.83
N GLY A 151 5.43 7.17 1.97
CA GLY A 151 5.76 5.90 1.30
C GLY A 151 6.23 4.83 2.29
N GLU A 152 7.14 5.18 3.19
CA GLU A 152 7.61 4.25 4.22
C GLU A 152 6.49 3.89 5.19
N ALA A 153 5.71 4.87 5.66
CA ALA A 153 4.57 4.60 6.52
C ALA A 153 3.53 3.69 5.84
N ALA A 154 3.24 3.91 4.54
CA ALA A 154 2.35 3.05 3.78
C ALA A 154 2.89 1.62 3.67
N ARG A 155 4.21 1.47 3.49
CA ARG A 155 4.88 0.17 3.43
C ARG A 155 4.78 -0.58 4.76
N GLU A 156 5.02 0.10 5.88
CA GLU A 156 4.89 -0.47 7.22
C GLU A 156 3.45 -0.96 7.48
N ILE A 157 2.45 -0.14 7.14
CA ILE A 157 1.04 -0.51 7.27
C ILE A 157 0.70 -1.74 6.40
N ILE A 158 1.20 -1.79 5.16
CA ILE A 158 0.98 -2.95 4.27
C ILE A 158 1.58 -4.24 4.86
N LEU A 159 2.65 -4.17 5.65
CA LEU A 159 3.21 -5.35 6.32
C LEU A 159 2.31 -5.89 7.45
N GLU A 160 1.39 -5.08 7.98
CA GLU A 160 0.42 -5.52 8.99
C GLU A 160 -0.73 -6.33 8.39
N PHE A 161 -0.94 -6.25 7.07
CA PHE A 161 -1.96 -7.00 6.36
C PHE A 161 -1.73 -8.51 6.48
N ARG A 162 -2.81 -9.24 6.80
CA ARG A 162 -2.78 -10.70 6.90
C ARG A 162 -3.77 -11.29 5.90
N PRO A 163 -3.30 -11.97 4.84
CA PRO A 163 -4.19 -12.55 3.85
C PRO A 163 -5.05 -13.66 4.47
N SER A 164 -6.31 -13.75 4.02
CA SER A 164 -7.28 -14.74 4.49
C SER A 164 -6.93 -16.19 4.19
N GLY A 165 -6.16 -16.41 3.12
CA GLY A 165 -5.90 -17.75 2.56
C GLY A 165 -7.10 -18.30 1.77
N LEU A 166 -8.16 -17.53 1.59
CA LEU A 166 -9.35 -17.96 0.85
C LEU A 166 -9.09 -17.97 -0.68
N PRO A 167 -9.55 -18.99 -1.40
CA PRO A 167 -9.39 -19.08 -2.85
C PRO A 167 -10.05 -17.90 -3.57
N ASP A 168 -9.50 -17.53 -4.73
CA ASP A 168 -10.01 -16.42 -5.56
C ASP A 168 -11.40 -16.70 -6.15
N ALA A 169 -11.72 -17.98 -6.39
CA ALA A 169 -13.06 -18.40 -6.71
C ALA A 169 -13.77 -18.77 -5.41
N VAL A 170 -14.84 -18.05 -5.06
CA VAL A 170 -15.88 -18.56 -4.17
C VAL A 170 -16.60 -19.65 -4.95
N MET A 171 -15.91 -20.78 -5.17
CA MET A 171 -16.59 -22.02 -5.49
C MET A 171 -17.51 -22.26 -4.29
N SER A 172 -18.76 -22.59 -4.58
CA SER A 172 -19.65 -23.33 -3.69
C SER A 172 -18.87 -24.55 -3.18
N MET A 173 -18.05 -24.37 -2.15
CA MET A 173 -17.34 -25.45 -1.49
C MET A 173 -18.30 -25.99 -0.47
N GLY A 174 -18.84 -27.18 -0.73
CA GLY A 174 -19.08 -28.08 0.38
C GLY A 174 -17.74 -28.29 1.06
N TRP A 175 -17.64 -27.86 2.31
CA TRP A 175 -16.41 -27.98 3.11
C TRP A 175 -16.09 -29.45 3.50
N ALA A 176 -16.82 -30.41 2.93
CA ALA A 176 -16.55 -31.83 3.04
C ALA A 176 -15.62 -32.29 1.91
N THR A 177 -14.30 -32.34 2.16
CA THR A 177 -13.35 -33.38 1.70
C THR A 177 -11.90 -32.89 1.77
N SER A 178 -11.37 -32.63 2.97
CA SER A 178 -9.90 -32.58 3.13
C SER A 178 -9.41 -32.90 4.55
N THR A 179 -10.00 -33.89 5.21
CA THR A 179 -9.42 -34.52 6.42
C THR A 179 -9.56 -36.04 6.38
N ALA A 180 -9.24 -36.63 5.24
CA ALA A 180 -8.93 -38.06 5.14
C ALA A 180 -7.67 -38.23 4.29
N ARG A 181 -6.51 -38.18 4.95
CA ARG A 181 -5.33 -39.02 4.70
C ARG A 181 -4.30 -38.83 5.80
#